data_AF-A0A969ERV2-F1
#
_entry.id   AF-A0A969ERV2-F1
#
_cell.length_a   1.000
_cell.length_b   1.000
_cell.length_c   1.000
_cell.angle_alpha   90.00
_cell.angle_beta   90.00
_cell.angle_gamma   90.00
#
_symmetry.space_group_name_H-M   'P 1'
#
loop_
_entity.id
_entity.type
_entity.pdbx_description
1 polymer ?
#
loop_
_entity_poly.entity_id
_entity_poly.type
_entity_poly.pdbx_seq_one_letter_code
_entity_poly.pdbx_strand_id
1 'polypeptide(L)'
;MVFDEVHHLPSEFYRSIAEDSLAPYRLGLTATLERSDGKHADLAALVGPTVYQKHPEELVGDVLAAFQIRPILVELSQEERNTYERALEERNQFLHSQRIGLGSLQGWNRFVMCSARTAEGRRAMQAHQQARRIALATPAKLRALGDILAKHPGEKP
;
A
#
# COMPACT_ATOMS: atom_id res chain seq x y z
N MET A 1 8.95 -9.71 -5.54
CA MET A 1 9.58 -11.00 -5.24
C MET A 1 9.13 -11.45 -3.88
N VAL A 2 8.70 -12.71 -3.75
CA VAL A 2 8.21 -13.27 -2.49
C VAL A 2 9.08 -14.46 -2.15
N PHE A 3 9.58 -14.50 -0.91
CA PHE A 3 10.36 -15.60 -0.38
C PHE A 3 9.54 -16.29 0.71
N ASP A 4 9.16 -17.53 0.47
CA ASP A 4 8.61 -18.39 1.51
C ASP A 4 9.77 -19.05 2.28
N GLU A 5 9.55 -19.33 3.56
CA GLU A 5 10.59 -19.73 4.51
C GLU A 5 11.90 -18.95 4.37
N VAL A 6 11.76 -17.61 4.42
CA VAL A 6 12.83 -16.66 4.11
C VAL A 6 14.07 -16.83 5.00
N HIS A 7 13.95 -17.50 6.14
CA HIS A 7 15.09 -17.82 6.99
C HIS A 7 16.18 -18.68 6.27
N HIS A 8 15.87 -19.35 5.16
CA HIS A 8 16.88 -20.04 4.34
C HIS A 8 17.70 -19.10 3.44
N LEU A 9 17.17 -17.93 3.11
CA LEU A 9 17.75 -16.99 2.14
C LEU A 9 19.18 -16.53 2.47
N PRO A 10 19.58 -16.30 3.74
CA PRO A 10 20.94 -15.90 4.08
C PRO A 10 22.03 -16.97 3.86
N SER A 11 21.68 -18.17 3.42
CA SER A 11 22.67 -19.15 3.00
C SER A 11 23.42 -18.69 1.76
N GLU A 12 24.69 -19.09 1.62
CA GLU A 12 25.58 -18.62 0.54
C GLU A 12 25.03 -18.92 -0.86
N PHE A 13 24.31 -20.03 -1.01
CA PHE A 13 23.72 -20.42 -2.28
C PHE A 13 22.46 -19.62 -2.64
N TYR A 14 21.59 -19.31 -1.67
CA TYR A 14 20.33 -18.63 -1.95
C TYR A 14 20.42 -17.10 -1.92
N ARG A 15 21.45 -16.54 -1.28
CA ARG A 15 21.65 -15.11 -1.14
C ARG A 15 21.67 -14.38 -2.49
N SER A 16 22.35 -14.96 -3.48
CA SER A 16 22.47 -14.40 -4.83
C SER A 16 21.12 -14.15 -5.50
N ILE A 17 20.09 -14.94 -5.19
CA ILE A 17 18.73 -14.74 -5.71
C ILE A 17 18.19 -13.35 -5.32
N ALA A 18 18.49 -12.89 -4.11
CA ALA A 18 18.07 -11.58 -3.64
C ALA A 18 19.00 -10.45 -4.12
N GLU A 19 20.30 -10.71 -4.21
CA GLU A 19 21.30 -9.71 -4.64
C GLU A 19 21.19 -9.39 -6.13
N ASP A 20 21.02 -10.41 -6.97
CA ASP A 20 20.97 -10.27 -8.43
C ASP A 20 19.59 -9.87 -8.96
N SER A 21 18.57 -9.82 -8.09
CA SER A 21 17.20 -9.49 -8.48
C SER A 21 16.93 -7.99 -8.46
N LEU A 22 16.51 -7.44 -9.60
CA LEU A 22 16.07 -6.05 -9.75
C LEU A 22 14.67 -5.77 -9.16
N ALA A 23 14.03 -6.74 -8.52
CA ALA A 23 12.68 -6.57 -7.99
C ALA A 23 12.64 -5.49 -6.89
N PRO A 24 11.90 -4.38 -7.09
CA PRO A 24 11.85 -3.28 -6.13
C PRO A 24 11.00 -3.59 -4.91
N TYR A 25 10.06 -4.54 -5.03
CA TYR A 25 9.19 -4.97 -3.94
C TYR A 25 9.56 -6.39 -3.52
N ARG A 26 9.86 -6.57 -2.23
CA ARG A 26 10.31 -7.83 -1.64
C ARG A 26 9.46 -8.14 -0.41
N LEU A 27 9.06 -9.40 -0.25
CA LEU A 27 8.31 -9.90 0.90
C LEU A 27 8.93 -11.22 1.35
N GLY A 28 9.32 -11.31 2.62
CA GLY A 28 9.76 -12.55 3.24
C GLY A 28 8.70 -13.06 4.22
N LEU A 29 8.41 -14.36 4.15
CA LEU A 29 7.50 -15.06 5.06
C LEU A 29 8.29 -16.13 5.80
N THR A 30 8.11 -16.22 7.11
CA THR A 30 8.62 -17.35 7.90
C THR A 30 7.98 -17.40 9.28
N ALA A 31 7.87 -18.61 9.83
CA ALA A 31 7.53 -18.83 11.23
C ALA A 31 8.74 -18.71 12.18
N THR A 32 9.96 -18.88 11.67
CA THR A 32 11.20 -18.97 12.48
C THR A 32 12.24 -18.01 11.94
N LEU A 33 12.10 -16.73 12.30
CA LEU A 33 13.02 -15.69 11.84
C LEU A 33 14.45 -15.87 12.38
N GLU A 34 14.58 -16.28 13.64
CA GLU A 34 15.86 -16.42 14.30
C GLU A 34 16.60 -17.68 13.85
N ARG A 35 17.91 -17.54 13.64
CA ARG A 35 18.83 -18.64 13.33
C ARG A 35 19.93 -18.72 14.37
N SER A 36 20.33 -19.94 14.72
CA SER A 36 21.43 -20.23 15.65
C SER A 36 22.78 -19.69 15.17
N ASP A 37 22.97 -19.51 13.87
CA ASP A 37 24.19 -18.98 13.27
C ASP A 37 24.20 -17.44 13.11
N GLY A 38 23.14 -16.74 13.54
CA GLY A 38 23.05 -15.29 13.48
C GLY A 38 22.85 -14.69 12.08
N LYS A 39 22.85 -15.50 11.00
CA LYS A 39 22.77 -15.00 9.62
C LYS A 39 21.41 -14.38 9.26
N HIS A 40 20.41 -14.51 10.13
CA HIS A 40 19.13 -13.81 9.98
C HIS A 40 19.29 -12.27 9.93
N ALA A 41 20.37 -11.72 10.49
CA ALA A 41 20.69 -10.29 10.41
C ALA A 41 20.83 -9.76 8.97
N ASP A 42 21.23 -10.62 8.02
CA ASP A 42 21.36 -10.25 6.61
C ASP A 42 20.01 -10.01 5.91
N LEU A 43 18.91 -10.54 6.47
CA LEU A 43 17.58 -10.40 5.87
C LEU A 43 17.12 -8.95 5.75
N ALA A 44 17.55 -8.09 6.68
CA ALA A 44 17.27 -6.66 6.61
C ALA A 44 17.84 -6.00 5.34
N ALA A 45 19.01 -6.44 4.89
CA ALA A 45 19.64 -5.95 3.67
C ALA A 45 19.11 -6.66 2.41
N LEU A 46 18.84 -7.96 2.50
CA LEU A 46 18.41 -8.79 1.36
C LEU A 46 16.93 -8.61 1.01
N VAL A 47 16.07 -8.37 1.99
CA VAL A 47 14.61 -8.31 1.82
C VAL A 47 14.05 -7.01 2.37
N GLY A 48 14.42 -6.68 3.60
CA GLY A 48 13.90 -5.54 4.35
C GLY A 48 13.70 -5.88 5.82
N PRO A 49 13.36 -4.89 6.66
CA PRO A 49 13.13 -5.11 8.09
C PRO A 49 11.86 -5.95 8.32
N THR A 50 11.78 -6.59 9.49
CA THR A 50 10.52 -7.18 9.97
C THR A 50 9.48 -6.09 10.15
N VAL A 51 8.42 -6.13 9.35
CA VAL A 51 7.31 -5.16 9.40
C VAL A 51 6.12 -5.64 10.23
N TYR A 52 6.06 -6.94 10.52
CA TYR A 52 5.02 -7.57 11.32
C TYR A 52 5.52 -8.89 11.91
N GLN A 53 5.21 -9.15 13.18
CA GLN A 53 5.49 -10.40 13.86
C GLN A 53 4.35 -10.68 14.84
N LYS A 54 3.93 -11.95 14.92
CA LYS A 54 2.93 -12.40 15.86
C LYS A 54 3.21 -13.84 16.25
N HIS A 55 3.25 -14.10 17.56
CA HIS A 55 3.49 -15.43 18.11
C HIS A 55 2.19 -16.23 18.25
N PRO A 56 2.25 -17.59 18.24
CA PRO A 56 1.09 -18.43 18.45
C PRO A 56 0.30 -18.08 19.71
N GLU A 57 0.96 -17.74 20.81
CA GLU A 57 0.33 -17.39 22.09
C GLU A 57 -0.53 -16.13 21.98
N GLU A 58 -0.14 -15.18 21.11
CA GLU A 58 -0.90 -13.95 20.83
C GLU A 58 -2.12 -14.19 19.91
N LEU A 59 -2.21 -15.38 19.31
CA LEU A 59 -3.38 -15.82 18.53
C LEU A 59 -4.44 -16.51 19.41
N VAL A 60 -4.12 -16.85 20.66
CA VAL A 60 -4.99 -17.61 21.59
C VAL A 60 -5.99 -16.71 22.36
N GLY A 61 -6.08 -15.41 22.05
CA GLY A 61 -7.06 -14.51 22.70
C GLY A 61 -8.53 -14.96 22.55
N ASP A 62 -9.38 -14.52 23.49
CA ASP A 62 -10.75 -15.04 23.73
C ASP A 62 -11.71 -15.04 22.53
N VAL A 63 -11.46 -14.23 21.49
CA VAL A 63 -12.37 -14.08 20.36
C VAL A 63 -11.59 -13.95 19.06
N LEU A 64 -11.59 -15.02 18.25
CA LEU A 64 -11.36 -14.89 16.82
C LEU A 64 -12.49 -14.02 16.26
N ALA A 65 -12.16 -12.92 15.59
CA ALA A 65 -13.16 -12.10 14.92
C ALA A 65 -14.02 -13.00 14.03
N ALA A 66 -15.32 -13.05 14.29
CA ALA A 66 -16.26 -13.92 13.57
C ALA A 66 -16.54 -13.45 12.12
N PHE A 67 -15.68 -12.60 11.57
CA PHE A 67 -15.80 -12.05 10.22
C PHE A 67 -14.45 -12.09 9.50
N GLN A 68 -14.52 -12.16 8.17
CA GLN A 68 -13.35 -12.08 7.30
C GLN A 68 -13.38 -10.77 6.53
N ILE A 69 -12.24 -10.09 6.44
CA ILE A 69 -12.09 -8.92 5.57
C ILE A 69 -11.68 -9.41 4.20
N ARG A 70 -12.50 -9.13 3.17
CA ARG A 70 -12.22 -9.46 1.78
C ARG A 70 -12.09 -8.19 0.95
N PRO A 71 -10.86 -7.76 0.58
CA PRO A 71 -10.68 -6.63 -0.30
C PRO A 71 -11.26 -6.92 -1.69
N ILE A 72 -12.11 -6.03 -2.20
CA ILE A 72 -12.64 -6.12 -3.56
C ILE A 72 -12.03 -4.97 -4.37
N LEU A 73 -11.19 -5.34 -5.33
CA LEU A 73 -10.56 -4.39 -6.25
C LEU A 73 -11.56 -4.06 -7.36
N VAL A 74 -11.71 -2.77 -7.64
CA VAL A 74 -12.55 -2.28 -8.73
C VAL A 74 -11.70 -1.45 -9.68
N GLU A 75 -12.00 -1.56 -10.97
CA GLU A 75 -11.31 -0.82 -12.01
C GLU A 75 -12.03 0.49 -12.31
N LEU A 76 -11.25 1.55 -12.50
CA LEU A 76 -11.75 2.81 -13.06
C LEU A 76 -12.06 2.59 -14.54
N SER A 77 -13.12 3.22 -15.04
CA SER A 77 -13.31 3.33 -16.49
C SER A 77 -12.15 4.08 -17.14
N GLN A 78 -11.97 3.94 -18.46
CA GLN A 78 -10.88 4.62 -19.17
C GLN A 78 -10.94 6.14 -19.00
N GLU A 79 -12.14 6.73 -19.02
CA GLU A 79 -12.34 8.17 -18.83
C GLU A 79 -11.96 8.62 -17.42
N GLU A 80 -12.42 7.88 -16.39
CA GLU A 80 -12.07 8.15 -14.99
C GLU A 80 -10.57 8.01 -14.78
N ARG A 81 -9.96 6.97 -15.35
CA ARG A 81 -8.53 6.71 -15.28
C ARG A 81 -7.73 7.84 -15.90
N ASN A 82 -8.07 8.26 -17.11
CA ASN A 82 -7.42 9.38 -17.79
C ASN A 82 -7.52 10.68 -16.96
N THR A 83 -8.70 10.95 -16.40
CA THR A 83 -8.94 12.14 -15.56
C THR A 83 -8.15 12.07 -14.26
N TYR A 84 -8.13 10.89 -13.63
CA TYR A 84 -7.39 10.62 -12.40
C TYR A 84 -5.88 10.77 -12.60
N GLU A 85 -5.32 10.19 -13.66
CA GLU A 85 -3.90 10.24 -13.99
C GLU A 85 -3.46 11.69 -14.27
N ARG A 86 -4.22 12.46 -15.05
CA ARG A 86 -3.95 13.89 -15.28
C ARG A 86 -3.95 14.71 -13.99
N ALA A 87 -4.93 14.46 -13.11
CA ALA A 87 -5.00 15.15 -11.82
C ALA A 87 -3.83 14.78 -10.89
N LEU A 88 -3.39 13.52 -10.92
CA LEU A 88 -2.19 13.10 -10.19
C LEU A 88 -0.93 13.75 -10.75
N GLU A 89 -0.79 13.83 -12.06
CA GLU A 89 0.36 14.44 -12.73
C GLU A 89 0.49 15.92 -12.36
N GLU A 90 -0.58 16.69 -12.47
CA GLU A 90 -0.61 18.12 -12.11
C GLU A 90 -0.24 18.34 -10.64
N ARG A 91 -0.82 17.54 -9.73
CA ARG A 91 -0.47 17.57 -8.30
C ARG A 91 1.01 17.22 -8.09
N ASN A 92 1.49 16.14 -8.69
CA ASN A 92 2.84 15.62 -8.49
C ASN A 92 3.90 16.59 -9.02
N GLN A 93 3.64 17.27 -10.14
CA GLN A 93 4.51 18.30 -10.68
C GLN A 93 4.70 19.45 -9.67
N PHE A 94 3.63 19.91 -9.04
CA PHE A 94 3.70 20.94 -7.99
C PHE A 94 4.43 20.45 -6.73
N LEU A 95 4.11 19.23 -6.27
CA LEU A 95 4.80 18.64 -5.11
C LEU A 95 6.31 18.51 -5.36
N HIS A 96 6.70 18.10 -6.57
CA HIS A 96 8.09 17.99 -6.97
C HIS A 96 8.79 19.36 -7.00
N SER A 97 8.18 20.37 -7.63
CA SER A 97 8.76 21.72 -7.70
C SER A 97 8.95 22.37 -6.33
N GLN A 98 8.06 22.05 -5.37
CA GLN A 98 8.14 22.53 -3.99
C GLN A 98 8.93 21.61 -3.06
N ARG A 99 9.44 20.47 -3.55
CA ARG A 99 10.12 19.41 -2.79
C ARG A 99 9.29 18.96 -1.56
N ILE A 100 8.01 18.68 -1.79
CA ILE A 100 7.06 18.24 -0.77
C ILE A 100 6.74 16.75 -0.99
N GLY A 101 6.97 15.93 0.03
CA GLY A 101 6.47 14.55 0.08
C GLY A 101 5.18 14.47 0.91
N LEU A 102 4.19 13.69 0.46
CA LEU A 102 2.93 13.49 1.20
C LEU A 102 2.94 12.29 2.16
N GLY A 103 4.09 11.62 2.32
CA GLY A 103 4.22 10.46 3.20
C GLY A 103 4.24 10.77 4.70
N SER A 104 4.17 12.06 5.09
CA SER A 104 4.16 12.48 6.49
C SER A 104 3.17 13.60 6.74
N LEU A 105 2.72 13.73 7.99
CA LEU A 105 1.82 14.81 8.41
C LEU A 105 2.42 16.20 8.18
N GLN A 106 3.73 16.36 8.43
CA GLN A 106 4.44 17.61 8.17
C GLN A 106 4.43 17.96 6.67
N GLY A 107 4.64 16.96 5.81
CA GLY A 107 4.57 17.11 4.36
C GLY A 107 3.19 17.52 3.88
N TRP A 108 2.14 16.90 4.44
CA TRP A 108 0.76 17.28 4.20
C TRP A 108 0.47 18.73 4.60
N ASN A 109 0.84 19.13 5.82
CA ASN A 109 0.65 20.50 6.30
C ASN A 109 1.36 21.51 5.39
N ARG A 110 2.58 21.18 4.94
CA ARG A 110 3.33 22.01 3.99
C ARG A 110 2.63 22.11 2.64
N PHE A 111 2.08 21.02 2.12
CA PHE A 111 1.30 21.04 0.88
C PHE A 111 0.10 21.98 1.00
N VAL A 112 -0.68 21.88 2.09
CA VAL A 112 -1.81 22.77 2.36
C VAL A 112 -1.35 24.23 2.38
N MET A 113 -0.33 24.56 3.16
CA MET A 113 0.20 25.93 3.25
C MET A 113 0.68 26.47 1.89
N CYS A 114 1.48 25.70 1.15
CA CYS A 114 2.02 26.12 -0.15
C CYS A 114 0.92 26.25 -1.20
N SER A 115 -0.10 25.38 -1.16
CA SER A 115 -1.19 25.37 -2.13
C SER A 115 -2.04 26.65 -2.08
N ALA A 116 -2.17 27.27 -0.90
CA ALA A 116 -2.95 28.49 -0.76
C ALA A 116 -2.26 29.73 -1.35
N ARG A 117 -0.93 29.71 -1.52
CA ARG A 117 -0.11 30.89 -1.80
C ARG A 117 -0.06 31.29 -3.29
N THR A 118 -0.20 30.34 -4.20
CA THR A 118 -0.06 30.58 -5.64
C THR A 118 -1.22 30.01 -6.43
N ALA A 119 -1.46 30.51 -7.65
CA ALA A 119 -2.46 29.94 -8.54
C ALA A 119 -2.16 28.47 -8.88
N GLU A 120 -0.88 28.15 -9.12
CA GLU A 120 -0.39 26.80 -9.34
C GLU A 120 -0.64 25.88 -8.15
N GLY A 121 -0.41 26.38 -6.93
CA GLY A 121 -0.69 25.64 -5.71
C GLY A 121 -2.18 25.34 -5.55
N ARG A 122 -3.06 26.30 -5.84
CA ARG A 122 -4.51 26.10 -5.78
C ARG A 122 -4.96 25.06 -6.79
N ARG A 123 -4.43 25.10 -8.02
CA ARG A 123 -4.66 24.07 -9.03
C ARG A 123 -4.21 22.69 -8.55
N ALA A 124 -3.02 22.58 -7.94
CA ALA A 124 -2.54 21.32 -7.40
C ALA A 124 -3.44 20.77 -6.27
N MET A 125 -4.00 21.64 -5.42
CA MET A 125 -4.97 21.23 -4.39
C MET A 125 -6.29 20.75 -5.01
N GLN A 126 -6.80 21.46 -6.02
CA GLN A 126 -7.99 21.05 -6.76
C GLN A 126 -7.76 19.69 -7.44
N ALA A 127 -6.62 19.50 -8.09
CA ALA A 127 -6.22 18.24 -8.72
C ALA A 127 -6.12 17.10 -7.68
N HIS A 128 -5.53 17.37 -6.50
CA HIS A 128 -5.51 16.40 -5.40
C HIS A 128 -6.92 16.00 -4.96
N GLN A 129 -7.83 16.97 -4.79
CA GLN A 129 -9.22 16.72 -4.43
C GLN A 129 -9.97 15.93 -5.51
N GLN A 130 -9.76 16.27 -6.79
CA GLN A 130 -10.36 15.57 -7.92
C GLN A 130 -9.91 14.12 -7.99
N ALA A 131 -8.60 13.85 -7.85
CA ALA A 131 -8.07 12.49 -7.83
C ALA A 131 -8.67 11.68 -6.67
N ARG A 132 -8.74 12.26 -5.46
CA ARG A 132 -9.41 11.63 -4.31
C ARG A 132 -10.88 11.36 -4.58
N ARG A 133 -11.60 12.31 -5.18
CA ARG A 133 -13.02 12.14 -5.51
C ARG A 133 -13.24 10.96 -6.45
N ILE A 134 -12.45 10.84 -7.51
CA ILE A 134 -12.56 9.71 -8.46
C ILE A 134 -12.25 8.39 -7.77
N ALA A 135 -11.14 8.31 -7.02
CA ALA A 135 -10.75 7.09 -6.33
C ALA A 135 -11.76 6.66 -5.25
N LEU A 136 -12.41 7.61 -4.56
CA LEU A 136 -13.37 7.31 -3.51
C LEU A 136 -14.78 7.04 -4.04
N ALA A 137 -15.21 7.74 -5.08
CA ALA A 137 -16.60 7.77 -5.55
C ALA A 137 -16.80 7.27 -6.99
N THR A 138 -15.92 6.41 -7.51
CA THR A 138 -16.12 5.80 -8.83
C THR A 138 -17.42 4.97 -8.87
N PRO A 139 -18.23 5.05 -9.95
CA PRO A 139 -19.42 4.22 -10.13
C PRO A 139 -19.13 2.72 -10.10
N ALA A 140 -17.88 2.30 -10.38
CA ALA A 140 -17.46 0.90 -10.25
C ALA A 140 -17.65 0.36 -8.82
N LYS A 141 -17.46 1.19 -7.78
CA LYS A 141 -17.72 0.79 -6.40
C LYS A 141 -19.21 0.57 -6.12
N LEU A 142 -20.09 1.40 -6.69
CA LEU A 142 -21.53 1.23 -6.53
C LEU A 142 -22.03 -0.03 -7.24
N ARG A 143 -21.48 -0.35 -8.42
CA ARG A 143 -21.76 -1.62 -9.11
C ARG A 143 -21.30 -2.81 -8.28
N ALA A 144 -20.05 -2.79 -7.80
CA ALA A 144 -19.52 -3.85 -6.94
C ALA A 144 -20.35 -4.02 -5.65
N LEU A 145 -20.79 -2.92 -5.04
CA LEU A 145 -21.70 -2.95 -3.89
C LEU A 145 -23.03 -3.62 -4.26
N GLY A 146 -23.62 -3.29 -5.42
CA GLY A 146 -24.82 -3.94 -5.93
C GLY A 146 -24.63 -5.45 -6.09
N ASP A 147 -23.52 -5.88 -6.67
CA ASP A 147 -23.19 -7.31 -6.83
C ASP A 147 -23.02 -8.03 -5.50
N ILE A 148 -22.43 -7.37 -4.50
CA ILE A 148 -22.29 -7.92 -3.13
C ILE A 148 -23.68 -8.09 -2.51
N LEU A 149 -24.51 -7.04 -2.53
CA LEU A 149 -25.85 -7.09 -1.96
C LEU A 149 -26.72 -8.16 -2.64
N ALA A 150 -26.60 -8.33 -3.96
CA ALA A 150 -27.32 -9.35 -4.71
C ALA A 150 -26.88 -10.79 -4.36
N LYS A 151 -25.61 -10.99 -3.98
CA LYS A 151 -25.07 -12.29 -3.54
C LYS A 151 -25.45 -12.65 -2.10
N HIS A 152 -25.87 -11.67 -1.31
CA HIS A 152 -26.22 -11.83 0.11
C HIS A 152 -27.67 -11.38 0.40
N PRO A 153 -28.69 -11.91 -0.31
CA PRO A 153 -30.07 -11.47 -0.10
C PRO A 153 -30.57 -11.91 1.29
N GLY A 154 -30.89 -10.94 2.14
CA GLY A 154 -31.47 -11.18 3.47
C GLY A 154 -30.46 -11.21 4.63
N GLU A 155 -29.16 -11.09 4.36
CA GLU A 155 -28.17 -10.83 5.39
C GLU A 155 -28.26 -9.35 5.82
N LYS A 156 -28.24 -9.09 7.14
CA LYS A 156 -28.22 -7.72 7.66
C LYS A 156 -26.79 -7.15 7.51
N PRO A 157 -26.64 -5.91 7.02
CA PRO A 157 -25.34 -5.25 6.88
C PRO A 157 -24.69 -4.95 8.24
#